data_AF-A0A075G1F3-F1
#
_entry.id   AF-A0A075G1F3-F1
#
_cell.length_a   1.000
_cell.length_b   1.000
_cell.length_c   1.000
_cell.angle_alpha   90.00
_cell.angle_beta   90.00
_cell.angle_gamma   90.00
#
_symmetry.space_group_name_H-M   'P 1'
#
loop_
_entity.id
_entity.type
_entity.pdbx_description
1 polymer ?
#
loop_
_entity_poly.entity_id
_entity_poly.type
_entity_poly.pdbx_seq_one_letter_code
_entity_poly.pdbx_strand_id
1 'polypeptide(L)'
;MIAYLAFEFMMLFGGLTEEDMARHGDGLVAVIVAATIGLIPGCGPQIIAITAYTKDIISFPALAANAISQDGDALFPLLVRHKAASLWATVHTTIPAIIVGVALMVAEINF
;
A
#
# COMPACT_ATOMS: atom_id res chain seq x y z
N MET A 1 -2.64 -16.25 0.11
CA MET A 1 -4.03 -16.75 0.04
C MET A 1 -4.92 -16.18 1.15
N ILE A 2 -4.51 -16.24 2.43
CA ILE A 2 -5.32 -15.68 3.55
C ILE A 2 -5.58 -14.18 3.40
N ALA A 3 -4.59 -13.38 3.01
CA ALA A 3 -4.76 -11.93 2.82
C ALA A 3 -5.77 -11.57 1.70
N TYR A 4 -5.71 -12.28 0.57
CA TYR A 4 -6.70 -12.16 -0.51
C TYR A 4 -8.10 -12.52 -0.02
N LEU A 5 -8.25 -13.66 0.66
CA LEU A 5 -9.55 -14.07 1.21
C LEU A 5 -10.07 -13.05 2.22
N ALA A 6 -9.21 -12.50 3.08
CA ALA A 6 -9.59 -11.47 4.03
C ALA A 6 -10.08 -10.20 3.33
N PHE A 7 -9.43 -9.78 2.24
CA PHE A 7 -9.88 -8.66 1.41
C PHE A 7 -11.25 -8.93 0.77
N GLU A 8 -11.43 -10.08 0.14
CA GLU A 8 -12.71 -10.50 -0.46
C GLU A 8 -13.84 -10.54 0.59
N PHE A 9 -13.59 -11.17 1.74
CA PHE A 9 -14.58 -11.19 2.83
C PHE A 9 -14.88 -9.80 3.35
N MET A 10 -13.88 -8.91 3.45
CA MET A 10 -14.09 -7.53 3.89
C MET A 10 -14.99 -6.77 2.92
N MET A 11 -14.80 -6.91 1.61
CA MET A 11 -15.68 -6.30 0.61
C MET A 11 -17.09 -6.89 0.68
N LEU A 12 -17.19 -8.22 0.80
CA LEU A 12 -18.46 -8.94 0.82
C LEU A 12 -19.32 -8.63 2.06
N PHE A 13 -18.72 -8.55 3.24
CA PHE A 13 -19.42 -8.19 4.49
C PHE A 13 -19.60 -6.68 4.67
N GLY A 14 -18.70 -5.87 4.09
CA GLY A 14 -18.79 -4.42 4.13
C GLY A 14 -19.87 -3.85 3.20
N GLY A 15 -20.39 -4.65 2.26
CA GLY A 15 -21.34 -4.19 1.24
C GLY A 15 -20.73 -3.15 0.29
N LEU A 16 -19.41 -3.02 0.27
CA LEU A 16 -18.68 -2.05 -0.54
C LEU A 16 -18.49 -2.63 -1.94
N THR A 17 -18.93 -1.90 -2.95
CA THR A 17 -18.67 -2.27 -4.34
C THR A 17 -17.26 -1.86 -4.74
N GLU A 18 -16.70 -2.55 -5.73
CA GLU A 18 -15.41 -2.19 -6.34
C GLU A 18 -15.45 -0.75 -6.89
N GLU A 19 -16.58 -0.34 -7.45
CA GLU A 19 -16.82 1.03 -7.96
C GLU A 19 -16.76 2.10 -6.86
N ASP A 20 -17.34 1.83 -5.68
CA ASP A 20 -17.33 2.79 -4.57
C ASP A 20 -15.92 3.03 -4.02
N MET A 21 -15.09 1.98 -4.01
CA MET A 21 -13.70 2.07 -3.60
C MET A 21 -12.82 2.71 -4.69
N ALA A 22 -13.03 2.37 -5.96
CA ALA A 22 -12.28 2.91 -7.09
C ALA A 22 -12.38 4.44 -7.20
N ARG A 23 -13.52 5.03 -6.80
CA ARG A 23 -13.68 6.51 -6.75
C ARG A 23 -12.64 7.23 -5.88
N HIS A 24 -12.10 6.55 -4.87
CA HIS A 24 -11.06 7.07 -3.98
C HIS A 24 -9.71 6.40 -4.21
N GLY A 25 -9.62 5.55 -5.23
CA GLY A 25 -8.46 4.75 -5.59
C GLY A 25 -7.33 5.51 -6.28
N ASP A 26 -7.59 6.76 -6.65
CA ASP A 26 -6.64 7.58 -7.41
C ASP A 26 -6.38 8.95 -6.75
N GLY A 27 -5.28 9.57 -7.17
CA GLY A 27 -4.82 10.86 -6.71
C GLY A 27 -3.92 10.81 -5.48
N LEU A 28 -3.61 11.99 -4.95
CA LEU A 28 -2.63 12.16 -3.87
C LEU A 28 -3.03 11.41 -2.59
N VAL A 29 -4.34 11.38 -2.29
CA VAL A 29 -4.87 10.68 -1.11
C VAL A 29 -4.62 9.19 -1.24
N ALA A 30 -4.87 8.59 -2.41
CA ALA A 30 -4.61 7.18 -2.65
C ALA A 30 -3.12 6.85 -2.51
N VAL A 31 -2.23 7.68 -3.06
CA VAL A 31 -0.77 7.52 -2.90
C VAL A 31 -0.34 7.53 -1.43
N ILE A 32 -0.82 8.50 -0.65
CA ILE A 32 -0.47 8.62 0.78
C ILE A 32 -1.02 7.45 1.58
N VAL A 33 -2.28 7.07 1.34
CA VAL A 33 -2.93 5.95 2.04
C VAL A 33 -2.23 4.64 1.69
N ALA A 34 -1.92 4.40 0.42
CA ALA A 34 -1.25 3.19 -0.03
C ALA A 34 0.18 3.09 0.51
N ALA A 35 0.94 4.19 0.51
CA ALA A 35 2.24 4.26 1.19
C ALA A 35 2.10 3.94 2.69
N THR A 36 1.11 4.53 3.37
CA THR A 36 0.84 4.30 4.81
C THR A 36 0.49 2.83 5.11
N ILE A 37 -0.27 2.17 4.23
CA ILE A 37 -0.55 0.72 4.35
C ILE A 37 0.75 -0.10 4.22
N GLY A 38 1.72 0.38 3.44
CA GLY A 38 3.05 -0.24 3.29
C GLY A 38 3.87 -0.29 4.59
N LEU A 39 3.56 0.55 5.58
CA LEU A 39 4.21 0.53 6.89
C LEU A 39 3.82 -0.70 7.72
N ILE A 40 2.72 -1.37 7.37
CA ILE A 40 2.28 -2.58 8.06
C ILE A 40 3.24 -3.71 7.69
N PRO A 41 3.97 -4.30 8.65
CA PRO A 41 4.95 -5.34 8.35
C PRO A 41 4.28 -6.62 7.82
N GLY A 42 4.98 -7.27 6.89
CA GLY A 42 4.59 -8.54 6.29
C GLY A 42 4.15 -8.45 4.82
N CYS A 43 3.92 -9.61 4.21
CA CYS A 43 3.51 -9.72 2.80
C CYS A 43 2.00 -9.51 2.57
N GLY A 44 1.19 -9.61 3.63
CA GLY A 44 -0.27 -9.49 3.55
C GLY A 44 -0.75 -8.16 2.94
N PRO A 45 -0.32 -7.00 3.47
CA PRO A 45 -0.70 -5.69 2.92
C PRO A 45 -0.35 -5.54 1.44
N GLN A 46 0.85 -5.97 1.01
CA GLN A 46 1.25 -5.96 -0.40
C GLN A 46 0.35 -6.84 -1.28
N ILE A 47 -0.02 -8.03 -0.79
CA ILE A 47 -0.95 -8.93 -1.51
C ILE A 47 -2.32 -8.26 -1.67
N ILE A 48 -2.79 -7.53 -0.66
CA ILE A 48 -4.05 -6.80 -0.74
C ILE A 48 -3.94 -5.64 -1.74
N ALA A 49 -2.85 -4.87 -1.71
CA ALA A 49 -2.64 -3.76 -2.63
C ALA A 49 -2.57 -4.21 -4.09
N ILE A 50 -1.82 -5.28 -4.39
CA ILE A 50 -1.79 -5.82 -5.76
C ILE A 50 -3.15 -6.37 -6.19
N THR A 51 -3.90 -7.01 -5.28
CA THR A 51 -5.26 -7.49 -5.55
C THR A 51 -6.18 -6.33 -5.89
N ALA A 52 -6.13 -5.25 -5.10
CA ALA A 52 -6.92 -4.04 -5.33
C ALA A 52 -6.55 -3.39 -6.68
N TYR A 53 -5.27 -3.35 -7.04
CA TYR A 53 -4.83 -2.85 -8.35
C TYR A 53 -5.35 -3.72 -9.50
N THR A 54 -5.27 -5.06 -9.40
CA THR A 54 -5.78 -5.97 -10.44
C THR A 54 -7.30 -5.92 -10.62
N LYS A 55 -8.01 -5.28 -9.69
CA LYS A 55 -9.46 -5.05 -9.71
C LYS A 55 -9.81 -3.59 -10.06
N ASP A 56 -8.85 -2.80 -10.53
CA ASP A 56 -9.01 -1.38 -10.85
C ASP A 56 -9.49 -0.51 -9.65
N ILE A 57 -9.25 -0.97 -8.41
CA ILE A 57 -9.66 -0.27 -7.18
C ILE A 57 -8.65 0.81 -6.78
N ILE A 58 -7.36 0.62 -7.09
CA ILE A 58 -6.31 1.62 -6.81
C ILE A 58 -5.49 1.88 -8.08
N SER A 59 -4.94 3.09 -8.22
CA SER A 59 -4.11 3.46 -9.37
C SER A 59 -2.68 2.92 -9.27
N PHE A 60 -1.99 2.83 -10.40
CA PHE A 60 -0.59 2.38 -10.44
C PHE A 60 0.35 3.23 -9.57
N PRO A 61 0.26 4.58 -9.55
CA PRO A 61 1.05 5.41 -8.62
C PRO A 61 0.85 5.05 -7.14
N ALA A 62 -0.39 4.71 -6.74
CA ALA A 62 -0.70 4.29 -5.39
C ALA A 62 -0.09 2.92 -5.07
N LEU A 63 -0.21 1.95 -5.99
CA LEU A 63 0.44 0.64 -5.86
C LEU A 63 1.97 0.77 -5.75
N ALA A 64 2.59 1.60 -6.60
CA ALA A 64 4.04 1.82 -6.59
C ALA A 64 4.52 2.42 -5.27
N ALA A 65 3.77 3.39 -4.72
CA ALA A 65 4.04 3.95 -3.40
C ALA A 65 3.93 2.88 -2.30
N ASN A 66 2.89 2.04 -2.32
CA ASN A 66 2.78 0.92 -1.39
C ASN A 66 4.00 -0.03 -1.48
N ALA A 67 4.38 -0.42 -2.70
CA ALA A 67 5.47 -1.36 -2.94
C ALA A 67 6.84 -0.85 -2.47
N ILE A 68 7.13 0.44 -2.66
CA ILE A 68 8.40 1.04 -2.22
C ILE A 68 8.42 1.21 -0.70
N SER A 69 7.27 1.49 -0.09
CA SER A 69 7.17 1.73 1.35
C SER A 69 7.25 0.46 2.19
N GLN A 70 7.22 -0.72 1.56
CA GLN A 70 7.07 -2.00 2.24
C GLN A 70 8.43 -2.56 2.73
N ASP A 71 8.68 -2.48 4.04
CA ASP A 71 9.87 -3.08 4.68
C ASP A 71 9.74 -4.62 4.85
N GLY A 72 8.52 -5.16 4.68
CA GLY A 72 8.22 -6.59 4.72
C GLY A 72 8.46 -7.25 6.08
N ASP A 73 8.81 -8.54 6.06
CA ASP A 73 9.04 -9.33 7.29
C ASP A 73 10.32 -8.91 8.03
N ALA A 74 11.24 -8.22 7.35
CA ALA A 74 12.50 -7.74 7.94
C ALA A 74 12.25 -6.69 9.04
N LEU A 75 11.11 -6.01 9.01
CA LEU A 75 10.73 -5.05 10.04
C LEU A 75 10.39 -5.74 11.37
N PHE A 76 9.91 -7.00 11.39
CA PHE A 76 9.52 -7.67 12.65
C PHE A 76 10.71 -7.86 13.62
N PRO A 77 11.85 -8.44 13.23
CA PRO A 77 12.99 -8.57 14.14
C PRO A 77 13.58 -7.21 14.52
N LEU A 78 13.55 -6.24 13.59
CA LEU A 78 14.10 -4.91 13.81
C LEU A 78 13.26 -4.13 14.84
N LEU A 79 11.94 -4.21 14.75
CA LEU A 79 11.01 -3.61 15.71
C LEU A 79 11.19 -4.18 17.12
N VAL A 80 11.46 -5.48 17.23
CA VAL A 80 11.72 -6.15 18.51
C VAL A 80 13.07 -5.75 19.09
N ARG A 81 14.12 -5.67 18.26
CA ARG A 81 15.49 -5.47 18.74
C ARG A 81 15.87 -3.99 18.92
N HIS A 82 15.49 -3.13 17.98
CA HIS A 82 15.85 -1.71 17.96
C HIS A 82 14.74 -0.84 17.36
N LYS A 83 13.78 -0.43 18.21
CA LYS A 83 12.63 0.42 17.82
C LYS A 83 12.99 1.72 17.11
N ALA A 84 14.10 2.36 17.51
CA ALA A 84 14.55 3.58 16.85
C ALA A 84 15.03 3.29 15.42
N ALA A 85 15.76 2.18 15.22
CA ALA A 85 16.23 1.78 13.91
C ALA A 85 15.07 1.33 13.00
N SER A 86 14.03 0.68 13.54
CA SER A 86 12.84 0.34 12.75
C SER A 86 12.09 1.60 12.30
N LEU A 87 11.94 2.61 13.17
CA LEU A 87 11.32 3.87 12.79
C LEU A 87 12.12 4.57 11.68
N TRP A 88 13.45 4.60 11.82
CA TRP A 88 14.32 5.18 10.79
C TRP A 88 14.25 4.42 9.47
N ALA A 89 14.21 3.09 9.48
CA ALA A 89 14.05 2.28 8.27
C ALA A 89 12.75 2.65 7.54
N THR A 90 11.63 2.66 8.29
CA THR A 90 10.32 2.98 7.74
C THR A 90 10.25 4.40 7.18
N VAL A 91 10.89 5.39 7.81
CA VAL A 91 10.97 6.76 7.25
C VAL A 91 11.75 6.78 5.93
N HIS A 92 12.86 6.03 5.86
CA HIS A 92 13.69 5.96 4.66
C HIS A 92 13.04 5.21 3.49
N THR A 93 12.03 4.38 3.72
CA THR A 93 11.25 3.73 2.66
C THR A 93 9.99 4.51 2.32
N THR A 94 9.27 5.04 3.32
CA THR A 94 8.01 5.78 3.13
C THR A 94 8.22 7.13 2.42
N ILE A 95 9.27 7.88 2.75
CA ILE A 95 9.51 9.19 2.11
C ILE A 95 9.78 9.03 0.61
N PRO A 96 10.74 8.18 0.16
CA PRO A 96 10.93 7.91 -1.26
C PRO A 96 9.68 7.33 -1.92
N ALA A 97 8.93 6.48 -1.23
CA ALA A 97 7.68 5.91 -1.75
C ALA A 97 6.66 6.98 -2.13
N ILE A 98 6.41 7.94 -1.24
CA ILE A 98 5.48 9.05 -1.52
C ILE A 98 6.02 9.92 -2.65
N ILE A 99 7.32 10.22 -2.67
CA ILE A 99 7.94 11.02 -3.74
C ILE A 99 7.75 10.34 -5.10
N VAL A 100 8.05 9.03 -5.18
CA VAL A 100 7.90 8.27 -6.44
C VAL A 100 6.43 8.15 -6.83
N GLY A 101 5.53 7.85 -5.90
CA GLY A 101 4.10 7.78 -6.17
C GLY A 101 3.55 9.11 -6.69
N VAL A 102 3.90 10.23 -6.06
CA VAL A 102 3.50 11.57 -6.54
C VAL A 102 4.13 11.89 -7.90
N ALA A 103 5.39 11.53 -8.11
CA ALA A 103 6.06 11.74 -9.40
C ALA A 103 5.37 10.95 -10.53
N LEU A 104 5.01 9.68 -10.29
CA LEU A 104 4.28 8.84 -11.25
C LEU A 104 2.88 9.39 -11.52
N MET A 105 2.19 9.87 -10.48
CA MET A 105 0.89 10.50 -10.59
C MET A 105 0.95 11.77 -11.45
N VAL A 106 1.92 12.67 -11.20
CA VAL A 106 2.09 13.93 -11.95
C VAL A 106 2.54 13.67 -13.39
N ALA A 107 3.32 12.60 -13.62
CA ALA A 107 3.71 12.17 -14.96
C ALA A 107 2.59 11.46 -15.73
N GLU A 108 1.39 11.32 -15.12
CA GLU A 108 0.24 10.60 -15.69
C GLU A 108 0.57 9.16 -16.11
N ILE A 109 1.50 8.51 -15.40
CA ILE A 109 1.92 7.13 -15.68
C ILE A 109 0.92 6.18 -15.01
N ASN A 110 0.05 5.60 -15.82
CA ASN A 110 -0.85 4.52 -15.44
C ASN A 110 -0.66 3.34 -16.40
N PHE A 111 -0.54 2.12 -15.84
CA PHE A 111 -0.42 0.86 -16.58
C PHE A 111 -1.67 0.02 -16.41
#